data_AF-A0A2V7KR11-F1
#
_entry.id   AF-A0A2V7KR11-F1
#
_cell.length_a   1.000
_cell.length_b   1.000
_cell.length_c   1.000
_cell.angle_alpha   90.00
_cell.angle_beta   90.00
_cell.angle_gamma   90.00
#
_symmetry.space_group_name_H-M   'P 1'
#
loop_
_entity.id
_entity.type
_entity.pdbx_description
1 polymer ?
#
loop_
_entity_poly.entity_id
_entity_poly.type
_entity_poly.pdbx_seq_one_letter_code
_entity_poly.pdbx_strand_id
1 'polypeptide(L)'
;MSYVSCETIQIGEDAKIREQVYVGGPQLPESRFELGSRTIILQLAFLNPTKPIVIGDDTGIGGHCLIFTHGVWLNALDGYPVNYEPVTLGKSVWLPWRVFVMPGTTIGDGTVIGANSLVSGNIPPGSLAVGSPAKVIRSAPDFPRVLSDEQRAALVTQLMKEFDEFVRYHGGTVAEEPPFRVYRVGGKSGRLVWLRGTAPPPDNALRRGDCVLSESALPEKVREGFRARDVHWLDLGSKTRSQGGTPLTEELALYLGRYGIRLARDA
;
A
#
# COMPACT_ATOMS: atom_id res chain seq x y z
N MET A 1 -19.25 6.44 9.72
CA MET A 1 -19.65 5.51 8.63
C MET A 1 -19.07 6.03 7.33
N SER A 2 -18.66 5.16 6.42
CA SER A 2 -18.21 5.54 5.06
C SER A 2 -19.30 5.18 4.05
N TYR A 3 -19.34 5.89 2.93
CA TYR A 3 -20.33 5.70 1.88
C TYR A 3 -19.62 5.38 0.57
N VAL A 4 -20.02 4.31 -0.10
CA VAL A 4 -19.47 3.92 -1.41
C VAL A 4 -20.64 3.53 -2.31
N SER A 5 -20.84 4.29 -3.38
CA SER A 5 -21.89 4.07 -4.38
C SER A 5 -21.38 4.49 -5.75
N CYS A 6 -21.40 3.55 -6.69
CA CYS A 6 -21.00 3.72 -8.07
C CYS A 6 -21.66 2.60 -8.90
N GLU A 7 -21.91 2.84 -10.20
CA GLU A 7 -22.47 1.83 -11.11
C GLU A 7 -21.62 0.55 -11.13
N THR A 8 -20.29 0.68 -11.22
CA THR A 8 -19.36 -0.43 -11.03
C THR A 8 -18.36 -0.13 -9.91
N ILE A 9 -18.20 -1.08 -8.99
CA ILE A 9 -17.23 -1.02 -7.88
C ILE A 9 -16.33 -2.25 -7.95
N GLN A 10 -15.02 -2.04 -7.96
CA GLN A 10 -14.01 -3.09 -7.83
C GLN A 10 -13.04 -2.71 -6.72
N ILE A 11 -12.79 -3.65 -5.80
CA ILE A 11 -11.90 -3.45 -4.66
C ILE A 11 -10.93 -4.63 -4.60
N GLY A 12 -9.64 -4.32 -4.68
CA GLY A 12 -8.56 -5.28 -4.65
C GLY A 12 -8.30 -5.84 -3.25
N GLU A 13 -7.49 -6.89 -3.21
CA GLU A 13 -7.13 -7.58 -1.98
C GLU A 13 -6.40 -6.66 -1.00
N ASP A 14 -6.69 -6.77 0.29
CA ASP A 14 -6.09 -5.97 1.38
C ASP A 14 -6.26 -4.44 1.22
N ALA A 15 -7.14 -3.98 0.32
CA ALA A 15 -7.52 -2.58 0.20
C ALA A 15 -8.32 -2.12 1.44
N LYS A 16 -8.08 -0.88 1.88
CA LYS A 16 -8.69 -0.32 3.10
C LYS A 16 -9.36 1.02 2.83
N ILE A 17 -10.63 1.13 3.18
CA ILE A 17 -11.36 2.41 3.19
C ILE A 17 -11.63 2.76 4.66
N ARG A 18 -11.05 3.86 5.13
CA ARG A 18 -11.23 4.37 6.50
C ARG A 18 -12.57 5.07 6.66
N GLU A 19 -12.86 5.45 7.90
CA GLU A 19 -14.09 6.09 8.31
C GLU A 19 -14.32 7.44 7.61
N GLN A 20 -15.60 7.75 7.35
CA GLN A 20 -16.03 9.03 6.79
C GLN A 20 -15.48 9.32 5.39
N VAL A 21 -15.08 8.28 4.66
CA VAL A 21 -14.80 8.37 3.22
C VAL A 21 -16.13 8.39 2.47
N TYR A 22 -16.25 9.28 1.49
CA TYR A 22 -17.38 9.36 0.58
C TYR A 22 -16.92 9.07 -0.85
N VAL A 23 -17.43 8.01 -1.44
CA VAL A 23 -17.27 7.68 -2.86
C VAL A 23 -18.66 7.71 -3.50
N GLY A 24 -18.93 8.72 -4.31
CA GLY A 24 -20.24 8.87 -4.96
C GLY A 24 -20.44 10.19 -5.68
N GLY A 25 -21.53 10.29 -6.41
CA GLY A 25 -21.85 11.41 -7.29
C GLY A 25 -22.97 11.05 -8.26
N PRO A 26 -23.29 11.97 -9.20
CA PRO A 26 -24.11 11.63 -10.36
C PRO A 26 -23.58 10.36 -11.05
N GLN A 27 -24.47 9.44 -11.39
CA GLN A 27 -24.13 8.18 -12.04
C GLN A 27 -24.42 8.26 -13.53
N LEU A 28 -23.50 7.76 -14.34
CA LEU A 28 -23.60 7.52 -15.76
C LEU A 28 -23.33 6.02 -16.02
N PRO A 29 -23.75 5.46 -17.16
CA PRO A 29 -23.49 4.04 -17.47
C PRO A 29 -22.02 3.63 -17.39
N GLU A 30 -21.10 4.55 -17.63
CA GLU A 30 -19.65 4.35 -17.54
C GLU A 30 -19.03 4.68 -16.17
N SER A 31 -19.83 5.12 -15.18
CA SER A 31 -19.34 5.43 -13.84
C SER A 31 -18.68 4.19 -13.24
N ARG A 32 -17.44 4.36 -12.77
CA ARG A 32 -16.65 3.23 -12.29
C ARG A 32 -15.68 3.67 -11.21
N PHE A 33 -15.63 2.88 -10.13
CA PHE A 33 -14.66 3.06 -9.07
C PHE A 33 -13.83 1.77 -8.92
N GLU A 34 -12.55 1.86 -9.31
CA GLU A 34 -11.59 0.78 -9.15
C GLU A 34 -10.54 1.16 -8.11
N LEU A 35 -10.46 0.37 -7.05
CA LEU A 35 -9.48 0.50 -6.00
C LEU A 35 -8.57 -0.73 -6.00
N GLY A 36 -7.31 -0.56 -6.38
CA GLY A 36 -6.32 -1.63 -6.46
C GLY A 36 -6.01 -2.29 -5.12
N SER A 37 -5.19 -3.34 -5.18
CA SER A 37 -4.81 -4.14 -4.01
C SER A 37 -3.85 -3.38 -3.09
N ARG A 38 -3.92 -3.63 -1.78
CA ARG A 38 -3.06 -3.04 -0.74
C ARG A 38 -3.07 -1.50 -0.73
N THR A 39 -4.16 -0.93 -1.23
CA THR A 39 -4.42 0.50 -1.22
C THR A 39 -5.02 0.93 0.12
N ILE A 40 -4.94 2.22 0.40
CA ILE A 40 -5.62 2.79 1.56
C ILE A 40 -6.21 4.16 1.22
N ILE A 41 -7.47 4.38 1.59
CA ILE A 41 -8.13 5.68 1.58
C ILE A 41 -8.36 6.09 3.03
N LEU A 42 -7.71 7.17 3.45
CA LEU A 42 -7.82 7.73 4.79
C LEU A 42 -9.05 8.63 4.95
N GLN A 43 -9.29 9.06 6.18
CA GLN A 43 -10.55 9.64 6.63
C GLN A 43 -10.96 10.89 5.87
N LEU A 44 -12.28 11.11 5.75
CA LEU A 44 -12.84 12.36 5.22
C LEU A 44 -12.47 12.67 3.76
N ALA A 45 -11.91 11.71 3.03
CA ALA A 45 -11.69 11.83 1.59
C ALA A 45 -13.02 11.77 0.82
N PHE A 46 -13.11 12.56 -0.24
CA PHE A 46 -14.27 12.61 -1.14
C PHE A 46 -13.83 12.28 -2.57
N LEU A 47 -14.40 11.22 -3.13
CA LEU A 47 -14.12 10.77 -4.49
C LEU A 47 -15.41 10.76 -5.28
N ASN A 48 -15.41 11.40 -6.44
CA ASN A 48 -16.57 11.51 -7.30
C ASN A 48 -16.36 10.73 -8.61
N PRO A 49 -16.89 9.50 -8.72
CA PRO A 49 -16.68 8.64 -9.88
C PRO A 49 -17.77 8.79 -10.96
N THR A 50 -18.28 9.99 -11.22
CA THR A 50 -19.23 10.22 -12.33
C THR A 50 -18.64 9.79 -13.67
N LYS A 51 -17.35 10.03 -13.91
CA LYS A 51 -16.53 9.24 -14.86
C LYS A 51 -15.59 8.31 -14.08
N PRO A 52 -14.93 7.34 -14.73
CA PRO A 52 -14.07 6.39 -14.02
C PRO A 52 -13.02 7.04 -13.12
N ILE A 53 -12.89 6.53 -11.90
CA ILE A 53 -11.73 6.70 -11.03
C ILE A 53 -11.04 5.34 -10.94
N VAL A 54 -9.79 5.29 -11.37
CA VAL A 54 -8.94 4.09 -11.29
C VAL A 54 -7.75 4.37 -10.39
N ILE A 55 -7.57 3.56 -9.36
CA ILE A 55 -6.47 3.67 -8.39
C ILE A 55 -5.67 2.37 -8.42
N GLY A 56 -4.39 2.46 -8.82
CA GLY A 56 -3.50 1.30 -8.90
C GLY A 56 -3.12 0.71 -7.55
N ASP A 57 -2.54 -0.48 -7.58
CA ASP A 57 -2.07 -1.20 -6.39
C ASP A 57 -1.08 -0.38 -5.56
N ASP A 58 -1.03 -0.65 -4.26
CA ASP A 58 -0.08 -0.04 -3.31
C ASP A 58 -0.20 1.50 -3.17
N THR A 59 -1.25 2.09 -3.74
CA THR A 59 -1.51 3.53 -3.70
C THR A 59 -2.21 3.95 -2.41
N GLY A 60 -1.76 5.07 -1.84
CA GLY A 60 -2.36 5.69 -0.66
C GLY A 60 -3.02 7.03 -0.98
N ILE A 61 -4.21 7.22 -0.43
CA ILE A 61 -4.96 8.48 -0.46
C ILE A 61 -5.14 8.96 0.97
N GLY A 62 -4.58 10.12 1.24
CA GLY A 62 -4.58 10.81 2.51
C GLY A 62 -5.96 11.37 2.86
N GLY A 63 -6.11 11.77 4.13
CA GLY A 63 -7.38 12.30 4.59
C GLY A 63 -7.71 13.64 3.95
N HIS A 64 -8.99 13.95 3.80
CA HIS A 64 -9.49 15.16 3.14
C HIS A 64 -9.02 15.35 1.68
N CYS A 65 -8.53 14.31 1.02
CA CYS A 65 -8.30 14.39 -0.42
C CYS A 65 -9.63 14.50 -1.16
N LEU A 66 -9.65 15.31 -2.21
CA LEU A 66 -10.82 15.59 -3.04
C LEU A 66 -10.50 15.19 -4.48
N ILE A 67 -11.20 14.19 -5.02
CA ILE A 67 -10.95 13.67 -6.37
C ILE A 67 -12.22 13.80 -7.19
N PHE A 68 -12.18 14.62 -8.23
CA PHE A 68 -13.34 14.90 -9.07
C PHE A 68 -13.11 14.49 -10.52
N THR A 69 -14.16 13.94 -11.12
CA THR A 69 -14.18 13.56 -12.53
C THR A 69 -15.11 14.41 -13.38
N HIS A 70 -15.68 15.46 -12.79
CA HIS A 70 -16.44 16.46 -13.50
C HIS A 70 -16.27 17.85 -12.91
N GLY A 71 -16.54 18.87 -13.73
CA GLY A 71 -16.58 20.27 -13.35
C GLY A 71 -17.56 21.00 -14.24
N VAL A 72 -18.76 21.27 -13.70
CA VAL A 72 -19.84 21.96 -14.41
C VAL A 72 -20.76 22.63 -13.40
N TRP A 73 -21.24 23.83 -13.73
CA TRP A 73 -22.28 24.52 -12.97
C TRP A 73 -22.98 25.57 -13.84
N LEU A 74 -22.18 26.40 -14.51
CA LEU A 74 -22.66 27.46 -15.39
C LEU A 74 -23.18 26.90 -16.71
N ASN A 75 -24.05 27.67 -17.35
CA ASN A 75 -24.76 27.27 -18.56
C ASN A 75 -23.80 27.04 -19.73
N ALA A 76 -23.70 25.79 -20.18
CA ALA A 76 -22.86 25.42 -21.32
C ALA A 76 -23.28 26.11 -22.63
N LEU A 77 -24.57 26.46 -22.78
CA LEU A 77 -25.07 27.18 -23.96
C LEU A 77 -24.53 28.62 -24.03
N ASP A 78 -24.11 29.18 -22.90
CA ASP A 78 -23.45 30.49 -22.83
C ASP A 78 -21.92 30.40 -23.07
N GLY A 79 -21.42 29.20 -23.42
CA GLY A 79 -20.00 28.95 -23.73
C GLY A 79 -19.13 28.62 -22.52
N TYR A 80 -19.70 28.39 -21.33
CA TYR A 80 -18.94 27.95 -20.17
C TYR A 80 -18.43 26.51 -20.32
N PRO A 81 -17.24 26.20 -19.76
CA PRO A 81 -16.65 24.88 -19.91
C PRO A 81 -17.46 23.81 -19.17
N VAL A 82 -17.57 22.65 -19.81
CA VAL A 82 -18.10 21.43 -19.23
C VAL A 82 -16.99 20.39 -19.28
N ASN A 83 -16.59 19.89 -18.11
CA ASN A 83 -15.58 18.84 -18.03
C ASN A 83 -16.19 17.58 -17.41
N TYR A 84 -16.01 16.45 -18.09
CA TYR A 84 -16.31 15.11 -17.59
C TYR A 84 -15.22 14.16 -18.09
N GLU A 85 -14.20 13.96 -17.28
CA GLU A 85 -13.02 13.18 -17.67
C GLU A 85 -12.58 12.25 -16.53
N PRO A 86 -12.09 11.05 -16.86
CA PRO A 86 -11.65 10.09 -15.86
C PRO A 86 -10.43 10.58 -15.08
N VAL A 87 -10.21 9.99 -13.91
CA VAL A 87 -8.99 10.17 -13.12
C VAL A 87 -8.29 8.83 -12.95
N THR A 88 -6.99 8.80 -13.22
CA THR A 88 -6.16 7.59 -13.10
C THR A 88 -4.98 7.85 -12.19
N LEU A 89 -4.90 7.11 -11.08
CA LEU A 89 -3.71 7.03 -10.24
C LEU A 89 -3.02 5.70 -10.51
N GLY A 90 -1.73 5.75 -10.86
CA GLY A 90 -0.90 4.56 -11.07
C GLY A 90 -0.66 3.77 -9.79
N LYS A 91 0.29 2.83 -9.85
CA LYS A 91 0.71 2.01 -8.72
C LYS A 91 1.63 2.77 -7.78
N SER A 92 1.58 2.49 -6.48
CA SER A 92 2.46 3.10 -5.48
C SER A 92 2.44 4.64 -5.49
N VAL A 93 1.30 5.25 -5.86
CA VAL A 93 1.11 6.70 -5.77
C VAL A 93 0.83 7.09 -4.31
N TRP A 94 1.31 8.25 -3.88
CA TRP A 94 0.97 8.81 -2.57
C TRP A 94 0.37 10.20 -2.71
N LEU A 95 -0.91 10.32 -2.33
CA LEU A 95 -1.57 11.59 -2.11
C LEU A 95 -1.64 11.83 -0.59
N PRO A 96 -0.78 12.64 0.02
CA PRO A 96 -0.93 13.04 1.42
C PRO A 96 -2.15 13.95 1.59
N TRP A 97 -2.37 14.39 2.83
CA TRP A 97 -3.60 15.09 3.22
C TRP A 97 -3.93 16.31 2.35
N ARG A 98 -5.23 16.47 2.08
CA ARG A 98 -5.83 17.64 1.41
C ARG A 98 -5.38 17.89 -0.04
N VAL A 99 -4.99 16.85 -0.77
CA VAL A 99 -4.75 16.98 -2.22
C VAL A 99 -6.09 17.09 -2.97
N PHE A 100 -6.19 18.04 -3.88
CA PHE A 100 -7.31 18.19 -4.81
C PHE A 100 -6.88 17.70 -6.20
N VAL A 101 -7.63 16.77 -6.78
CA VAL A 101 -7.38 16.20 -8.11
C VAL A 101 -8.49 16.62 -9.07
N MET A 102 -8.12 17.33 -10.13
CA MET A 102 -9.03 17.81 -11.17
C MET A 102 -9.44 16.68 -12.14
N PRO A 103 -10.57 16.83 -12.84
CA PRO A 103 -10.97 15.89 -13.88
C PRO A 103 -9.92 15.78 -14.98
N GLY A 104 -9.75 14.59 -15.56
CA GLY A 104 -8.77 14.33 -16.62
C GLY A 104 -7.34 14.11 -16.14
N THR A 105 -7.10 14.11 -14.82
CA THR A 105 -5.75 13.92 -14.27
C THR A 105 -5.31 12.46 -14.32
N THR A 106 -4.09 12.25 -14.84
CA THR A 106 -3.34 10.98 -14.74
C THR A 106 -2.08 11.19 -13.90
N ILE A 107 -1.87 10.37 -12.88
CA ILE A 107 -0.68 10.40 -12.02
C ILE A 107 0.07 9.08 -12.19
N GLY A 108 1.29 9.13 -12.70
CA GLY A 108 2.10 7.95 -13.00
C GLY A 108 2.62 7.21 -11.76
N ASP A 109 3.04 5.97 -11.95
CA ASP A 109 3.51 5.06 -10.88
C ASP A 109 4.60 5.66 -10.01
N GLY A 110 4.59 5.36 -8.71
CA GLY A 110 5.62 5.78 -7.75
C GLY A 110 5.66 7.29 -7.49
N THR A 111 4.66 8.04 -7.95
CA THR A 111 4.60 9.49 -7.80
C THR A 111 4.09 9.89 -6.42
N VAL A 112 4.69 10.93 -5.84
CA VAL A 112 4.22 11.58 -4.63
C VAL A 112 3.72 12.98 -4.96
N ILE A 113 2.51 13.31 -4.53
CA ILE A 113 1.99 14.67 -4.56
C ILE A 113 2.21 15.33 -3.19
N GLY A 114 2.55 16.60 -3.13
CA GLY A 114 2.69 17.32 -1.86
C GLY A 114 1.34 17.55 -1.18
N ALA A 115 1.31 17.60 0.15
CA ALA A 115 0.09 17.93 0.88
C ALA A 115 -0.48 19.28 0.42
N ASN A 116 -1.81 19.40 0.43
CA ASN A 116 -2.52 20.63 0.04
C ASN A 116 -2.25 21.10 -1.42
N SER A 117 -1.86 20.20 -2.31
CA SER A 117 -1.64 20.52 -3.74
C SER A 117 -2.92 20.40 -4.57
N LEU A 118 -3.01 21.18 -5.65
CA LEU A 118 -4.04 21.07 -6.69
C LEU A 118 -3.42 20.44 -7.94
N VAL A 119 -3.82 19.24 -8.29
CA VAL A 119 -3.29 18.50 -9.44
C VAL A 119 -4.25 18.62 -10.61
N SER A 120 -3.71 19.00 -11.78
CA SER A 120 -4.44 19.08 -13.05
C SER A 120 -3.56 18.56 -14.18
N GLY A 121 -4.12 17.76 -15.08
CA GLY A 121 -3.38 17.15 -16.19
C GLY A 121 -2.50 15.97 -15.75
N ASN A 122 -1.44 15.70 -16.51
CA ASN A 122 -0.61 14.52 -16.36
C ASN A 122 0.63 14.77 -15.51
N ILE A 123 0.88 13.92 -14.51
CA ILE A 123 2.12 13.89 -13.73
C ILE A 123 2.91 12.61 -14.08
N PRO A 124 4.17 12.72 -14.56
CA PRO A 124 4.96 11.56 -14.96
C PRO A 124 5.26 10.60 -13.78
N PRO A 125 5.46 9.30 -14.03
CA PRO A 125 5.91 8.34 -13.02
C PRO A 125 7.20 8.78 -12.31
N GLY A 126 7.38 8.35 -11.06
CA GLY A 126 8.57 8.65 -10.26
C GLY A 126 8.77 10.14 -10.01
N SER A 127 7.69 10.92 -9.92
CA SER A 127 7.76 12.36 -9.67
C SER A 127 7.47 12.71 -8.21
N LEU A 128 8.03 13.82 -7.74
CA LEU A 128 7.51 14.58 -6.60
C LEU A 128 6.94 15.89 -7.15
N ALA A 129 5.62 16.09 -7.04
CA ALA A 129 4.95 17.30 -7.50
C ALA A 129 4.23 18.02 -6.36
N VAL A 130 4.35 19.35 -6.28
CA VAL A 130 3.78 20.14 -5.17
C VAL A 130 3.17 21.45 -5.66
N GLY A 131 2.23 22.01 -4.89
CA GLY A 131 1.70 23.36 -5.11
C GLY A 131 0.31 23.39 -5.76
N SER A 132 -0.16 24.60 -6.09
CA SER A 132 -1.47 24.84 -6.72
C SER A 132 -1.33 25.89 -7.83
N PRO A 133 -1.27 25.50 -9.11
CA PRO A 133 -1.28 24.11 -9.60
C PRO A 133 0.03 23.38 -9.25
N ALA A 134 -0.06 22.06 -9.08
CA ALA A 134 1.07 21.21 -8.73
C ALA A 134 2.11 21.22 -9.85
N LYS A 135 3.38 21.40 -9.49
CA LYS A 135 4.54 21.35 -10.39
C LYS A 135 5.52 20.29 -9.92
N VAL A 136 6.07 19.54 -10.88
CA VAL A 136 7.12 18.56 -10.61
C VAL A 136 8.37 19.29 -10.13
N ILE A 137 8.87 18.93 -8.95
CA ILE A 137 10.09 19.49 -8.35
C ILE A 137 11.22 18.45 -8.22
N ARG A 138 10.90 17.16 -8.37
CA ARG A 138 11.88 16.06 -8.52
C ARG A 138 11.31 15.00 -9.45
N SER A 139 12.18 14.30 -10.16
CA SER A 139 11.85 13.22 -11.08
C SER A 139 12.94 12.14 -11.04
N ALA A 140 12.72 11.05 -11.77
CA ALA A 140 13.77 10.08 -12.05
C ALA A 140 15.00 10.75 -12.70
N PRO A 141 16.22 10.24 -12.43
CA PRO A 141 16.54 9.10 -11.57
C PRO A 141 16.63 9.45 -10.07
N ASP A 142 16.54 10.72 -9.69
CA ASP A 142 16.82 11.18 -8.32
C ASP A 142 15.66 10.93 -7.35
N PHE A 143 14.47 10.62 -7.87
CA PHE A 143 13.29 10.31 -7.08
C PHE A 143 12.54 9.07 -7.60
N PRO A 144 12.14 8.13 -6.72
CA PRO A 144 12.58 8.01 -5.33
C PRO A 144 14.08 7.66 -5.25
N ARG A 145 14.71 7.99 -4.11
CA ARG A 145 16.11 7.59 -3.89
C ARG A 145 16.21 6.06 -3.86
N VAL A 146 17.14 5.52 -4.64
CA VAL A 146 17.49 4.09 -4.60
C VAL A 146 18.40 3.83 -3.39
N LEU A 147 18.03 2.86 -2.55
CA LEU A 147 18.84 2.39 -1.42
C LEU A 147 19.79 1.28 -1.84
N SER A 148 20.99 1.24 -1.25
CA SER A 148 21.91 0.09 -1.37
C SER A 148 21.40 -1.12 -0.59
N ASP A 149 21.98 -2.31 -0.83
CA ASP A 149 21.63 -3.53 -0.09
C ASP A 149 21.95 -3.37 1.40
N GLU A 150 23.07 -2.73 1.76
CA GLU A 150 23.42 -2.46 3.15
C GLU A 150 22.41 -1.52 3.81
N GLN A 151 21.96 -0.49 3.09
CA GLN A 151 20.94 0.44 3.59
C GLN A 151 19.59 -0.25 3.79
N ARG A 152 19.20 -1.14 2.86
CA ARG A 152 17.99 -1.97 3.01
C ARG A 152 18.10 -2.89 4.22
N ALA A 153 19.20 -3.64 4.36
CA ALA A 153 19.41 -4.55 5.48
C ALA A 153 19.46 -3.81 6.84
N ALA A 154 20.06 -2.62 6.88
CA ALA A 154 20.06 -1.77 8.07
C ALA A 154 18.64 -1.30 8.43
N LEU A 155 17.82 -0.92 7.44
CA LEU A 155 16.42 -0.56 7.67
C LEU A 155 15.62 -1.75 8.21
N VAL A 156 15.73 -2.93 7.60
CA VAL A 156 15.04 -4.14 8.10
C VAL A 156 15.45 -4.47 9.53
N THR A 157 16.73 -4.32 9.86
CA THR A 157 17.24 -4.50 11.24
C THR A 157 16.55 -3.55 12.22
N GLN A 158 16.44 -2.28 11.86
CA GLN A 158 15.77 -1.28 12.68
C GLN A 158 14.27 -1.61 12.84
N LEU A 159 13.59 -1.98 11.75
CA LEU A 159 12.17 -2.35 11.79
C LEU A 159 11.91 -3.56 12.69
N MET A 160 12.78 -4.57 12.63
CA MET A 160 12.65 -5.75 13.50
C MET A 160 12.86 -5.40 14.96
N LYS A 161 13.81 -4.52 15.28
CA LYS A 161 14.00 -4.02 16.64
C LYS A 161 12.76 -3.26 17.14
N GLU A 162 12.22 -2.36 16.32
CA GLU A 162 11.02 -1.59 16.66
C GLU A 162 9.78 -2.49 16.79
N PHE A 163 9.69 -3.56 16.00
CA PHE A 163 8.65 -4.58 16.14
C PHE A 163 8.77 -5.35 17.47
N ASP A 164 9.98 -5.75 17.86
CA ASP A 164 10.21 -6.41 19.15
C ASP A 164 9.77 -5.50 20.32
N GLU A 165 10.08 -4.20 20.25
CA GLU A 165 9.63 -3.19 21.21
C GLU A 165 8.10 -3.02 21.20
N PHE A 166 7.49 -2.99 20.02
CA PHE A 166 6.04 -2.90 19.86
C PHE A 166 5.32 -4.10 20.50
N VAL A 167 5.84 -5.32 20.32
CA VAL A 167 5.29 -6.52 20.95
C VAL A 167 5.37 -6.43 22.48
N ARG A 168 6.52 -6.00 23.02
CA ARG A 168 6.70 -5.81 24.48
C ARG A 168 5.77 -4.75 25.04
N TYR A 169 5.58 -3.64 24.32
CA TYR A 169 4.66 -2.57 24.73
C TYR A 169 3.21 -3.06 24.86
N HIS A 170 2.79 -4.02 24.04
CA HIS A 170 1.46 -4.64 24.12
C HIS A 170 1.39 -5.83 25.10
N GLY A 171 2.35 -5.93 26.03
CA GLY A 171 2.38 -6.98 27.06
C GLY A 171 2.87 -8.35 26.57
N GLY A 172 3.47 -8.40 25.37
CA GLY A 172 4.11 -9.60 24.85
C GLY A 172 5.54 -9.81 25.34
N THR A 173 6.11 -10.98 25.07
CA THR A 173 7.54 -11.27 25.28
C THR A 173 8.20 -11.73 23.98
N VAL A 174 9.49 -11.42 23.88
CA VAL A 174 10.35 -11.81 22.75
C VAL A 174 11.59 -12.50 23.31
N ALA A 175 11.83 -13.74 22.90
CA ALA A 175 13.01 -14.52 23.27
C ALA A 175 13.82 -14.87 22.02
N GLU A 176 15.14 -14.71 22.10
CA GLU A 176 16.07 -15.20 21.08
C GLU A 176 16.40 -16.67 21.39
N GLU A 177 15.93 -17.58 20.55
CA GLU A 177 16.14 -19.03 20.62
C GLU A 177 16.73 -19.49 19.26
N PRO A 178 18.03 -19.25 18.99
CA PRO A 178 18.61 -19.36 17.66
C PRO A 178 18.31 -20.72 16.97
N PRO A 179 17.90 -20.72 15.68
CA PRO A 179 17.83 -19.58 14.75
C PRO A 179 16.53 -18.77 14.83
N PHE A 180 15.69 -19.02 15.83
CA PHE A 180 14.36 -18.42 15.94
C PHE A 180 14.33 -17.23 16.88
N ARG A 181 13.45 -16.29 16.56
CA ARG A 181 12.84 -15.38 17.54
C ARG A 181 11.48 -15.92 17.93
N VAL A 182 11.22 -16.05 19.22
CA VAL A 182 9.96 -16.57 19.74
C VAL A 182 9.17 -15.43 20.38
N TYR A 183 7.99 -15.18 19.83
CA TYR A 183 7.07 -14.15 20.28
C TYR A 183 5.92 -14.80 21.05
N ARG A 184 5.55 -14.23 22.21
CA ARG A 184 4.41 -14.68 23.01
C ARG A 184 3.52 -13.49 23.35
N VAL A 185 2.24 -13.55 22.99
CA VAL A 185 1.25 -12.47 23.22
C VAL A 185 -0.09 -13.09 23.59
N GLY A 186 -0.67 -12.71 24.73
CA GLY A 186 -2.02 -13.14 25.12
C GLY A 186 -2.22 -14.66 25.13
N GLY A 187 -1.22 -15.42 25.58
CA GLY A 187 -1.25 -16.90 25.61
C GLY A 187 -0.97 -17.60 24.27
N LYS A 188 -0.82 -16.86 23.17
CA LYS A 188 -0.41 -17.40 21.86
C LYS A 188 1.10 -17.25 21.69
N SER A 189 1.74 -18.22 21.05
CA SER A 189 3.16 -18.18 20.70
C SER A 189 3.35 -18.35 19.20
N GLY A 190 4.32 -17.64 18.62
CA GLY A 190 4.77 -17.81 17.25
C GLY A 190 6.29 -17.76 17.16
N ARG A 191 6.87 -18.48 16.19
CA ARG A 191 8.31 -18.47 15.92
C ARG A 191 8.57 -17.81 14.59
N LEU A 192 9.59 -16.94 14.56
CA LEU A 192 10.08 -16.27 13.37
C LEU A 192 11.50 -16.73 13.10
N VAL A 193 11.77 -17.15 11.87
CA VAL A 193 13.14 -17.20 11.34
C VAL A 193 13.35 -15.97 10.47
N TRP A 194 14.39 -15.21 10.76
CA TRP A 194 14.77 -14.05 9.95
C TRP A 194 16.00 -14.37 9.11
N LEU A 195 15.80 -14.51 7.80
CA LEU A 195 16.84 -14.80 6.83
C LEU A 195 17.44 -13.49 6.32
N ARG A 196 18.73 -13.30 6.62
CA ARG A 196 19.50 -12.13 6.21
C ARG A 196 20.29 -12.45 4.94
N GLY A 197 20.30 -11.52 3.98
CA GLY A 197 20.94 -11.75 2.68
C GLY A 197 20.32 -12.96 1.94
N THR A 198 21.17 -13.80 1.34
CA THR A 198 20.76 -14.97 0.51
C THR A 198 20.88 -16.30 1.26
N ALA A 199 20.98 -16.27 2.59
CA ALA A 199 21.13 -17.47 3.40
C ALA A 199 19.92 -18.41 3.22
N PRO A 200 20.13 -19.72 2.99
CA PRO A 200 19.03 -20.65 2.86
C PRO A 200 18.31 -20.83 4.21
N PRO A 201 17.00 -21.16 4.19
CA PRO A 201 16.28 -21.48 5.41
C PRO A 201 16.88 -22.72 6.10
N PRO A 202 16.77 -22.82 7.43
CA PRO A 202 17.18 -24.01 8.17
C PRO A 202 16.13 -25.11 7.96
N ASP A 203 16.24 -25.84 6.84
CA ASP A 203 15.16 -26.70 6.34
C ASP A 203 14.70 -27.78 7.33
N ASN A 204 15.58 -28.30 8.18
CA ASN A 204 15.21 -29.33 9.18
C ASN A 204 14.63 -28.76 10.49
N ALA A 205 14.67 -27.44 10.70
CA ALA A 205 14.24 -26.81 11.95
C ALA A 205 12.82 -26.22 11.88
N LEU A 206 12.37 -25.85 10.67
CA LEU A 206 11.06 -25.24 10.43
C LEU A 206 9.92 -26.25 10.66
N ARG A 207 8.86 -25.78 11.32
CA ARG A 207 7.65 -26.56 11.62
C ARG A 207 6.42 -25.77 11.20
N ARG A 208 5.29 -26.48 11.08
CA ARG A 208 3.97 -25.91 10.83
C ARG A 208 3.70 -24.68 11.72
N GLY A 209 3.24 -23.59 11.10
CA GLY A 209 2.91 -22.33 11.75
C GLY A 209 4.10 -21.40 12.00
N ASP A 210 5.33 -21.82 11.71
CA ASP A 210 6.47 -20.89 11.75
C ASP A 210 6.31 -19.81 10.69
N CYS A 211 6.86 -18.63 10.99
CA CYS A 211 6.97 -17.52 10.07
C CYS A 211 8.42 -17.36 9.60
N VAL A 212 8.63 -17.11 8.32
CA VAL A 212 9.93 -16.77 7.74
C VAL A 212 9.88 -15.32 7.25
N LEU A 213 10.77 -14.47 7.73
CA LEU A 213 11.02 -13.16 7.12
C LEU A 213 12.31 -13.25 6.30
N SER A 214 12.23 -13.02 4.99
CA SER A 214 13.39 -13.04 4.09
C SER A 214 13.68 -11.65 3.55
N GLU A 215 14.92 -11.17 3.71
CA GLU A 215 15.37 -9.91 3.12
C GLU A 215 15.54 -10.01 1.58
N SER A 216 15.81 -11.21 1.07
CA SER A 216 16.00 -11.50 -0.35
C SER A 216 14.92 -12.41 -0.91
N ALA A 217 14.72 -12.35 -2.22
CA ALA A 217 13.75 -13.14 -2.95
C ALA A 217 13.92 -14.64 -2.67
N LEU A 218 12.85 -15.27 -2.19
CA LEU A 218 12.80 -16.71 -1.94
C LEU A 218 12.56 -17.45 -3.26
N PRO A 219 13.40 -18.44 -3.61
CA PRO A 219 13.16 -19.27 -4.79
C PRO A 219 11.81 -19.99 -4.71
N GLU A 220 11.16 -20.21 -5.85
CA GLU A 220 9.85 -20.88 -5.92
C GLU A 220 9.84 -22.24 -5.19
N LYS A 221 10.86 -23.06 -5.44
CA LYS A 221 11.04 -24.36 -4.79
C LYS A 221 11.06 -24.28 -3.26
N VAL A 222 11.62 -23.20 -2.71
CA VAL A 222 11.63 -22.96 -1.26
C VAL A 222 10.22 -22.62 -0.77
N ARG A 223 9.50 -21.76 -1.50
CA ARG A 223 8.11 -21.39 -1.18
C ARG A 223 7.16 -22.59 -1.30
N GLU A 224 7.31 -23.43 -2.31
CA GLU A 224 6.59 -24.71 -2.43
C GLU A 224 6.82 -25.61 -1.20
N GLY A 225 8.07 -25.72 -0.76
CA GLY A 225 8.43 -26.46 0.45
C GLY A 225 7.84 -25.86 1.74
N PHE A 226 7.66 -24.53 1.80
CA PHE A 226 6.95 -23.87 2.89
C PHE A 226 5.45 -24.14 2.84
N ARG A 227 4.81 -24.02 1.67
CA ARG A 227 3.39 -24.34 1.47
C ARG A 227 3.08 -25.77 1.90
N ALA A 228 3.87 -26.74 1.47
CA ALA A 228 3.68 -28.16 1.81
C ALA A 228 3.78 -28.45 3.32
N ARG A 229 4.49 -27.61 4.08
CA ARG A 229 4.69 -27.75 5.53
C ARG A 229 3.82 -26.81 6.36
N ASP A 230 2.96 -26.02 5.73
CA ASP A 230 2.16 -24.96 6.37
C ASP A 230 3.07 -23.99 7.17
N VAL A 231 4.21 -23.62 6.56
CA VAL A 231 5.12 -22.57 7.01
C VAL A 231 4.77 -21.30 6.25
N HIS A 232 4.66 -20.18 6.97
CA HIS A 232 4.28 -18.89 6.39
C HIS A 232 5.51 -18.03 6.15
N TRP A 233 5.43 -17.09 5.23
CA TRP A 233 6.57 -16.21 4.94
C TRP A 233 6.15 -14.79 4.57
N LEU A 234 7.09 -13.88 4.78
CA LEU A 234 7.12 -12.51 4.31
C LEU A 234 8.44 -12.35 3.52
N ASP A 235 8.34 -12.26 2.20
CA ASP A 235 9.48 -12.12 1.29
C ASP A 235 9.60 -10.65 0.86
N LEU A 236 10.54 -9.94 1.49
CA LEU A 236 10.79 -8.54 1.20
C LEU A 236 11.44 -8.33 -0.17
N GLY A 237 12.21 -9.31 -0.66
CA GLY A 237 12.92 -9.21 -1.94
C GLY A 237 11.98 -9.33 -3.12
N SER A 238 11.03 -10.26 -3.06
CA SER A 238 9.99 -10.43 -4.09
C SER A 238 8.76 -9.54 -3.85
N LYS A 239 8.66 -8.91 -2.67
CA LYS A 239 7.47 -8.18 -2.19
C LYS A 239 6.21 -9.04 -2.15
N THR A 240 6.36 -10.29 -1.71
CA THR A 240 5.26 -11.25 -1.58
C THR A 240 5.19 -11.83 -0.17
N ARG A 241 4.10 -12.52 0.13
CA ARG A 241 3.86 -13.21 1.38
C ARG A 241 3.00 -14.44 1.14
N SER A 242 3.01 -15.39 2.06
CA SER A 242 2.12 -16.55 1.99
C SER A 242 0.64 -16.13 1.94
N GLN A 243 -0.19 -16.94 1.26
CA GLN A 243 -1.63 -16.74 1.17
C GLN A 243 -2.29 -16.70 2.56
N GLY A 244 -1.93 -17.64 3.43
CA GLY A 244 -2.30 -17.65 4.85
C GLY A 244 -1.24 -17.04 5.77
N GLY A 245 -1.54 -16.97 7.06
CA GLY A 245 -0.60 -16.52 8.07
C GLY A 245 -1.07 -16.89 9.48
N THR A 246 -0.11 -17.03 10.40
CA THR A 246 -0.43 -17.04 11.84
C THR A 246 -0.71 -15.61 12.32
N PRO A 247 -1.23 -15.41 13.55
CA PRO A 247 -1.33 -14.08 14.15
C PRO A 247 0.00 -13.31 14.16
N LEU A 248 1.13 -14.01 14.34
CA LEU A 248 2.46 -13.38 14.27
C LEU A 248 2.77 -12.91 12.85
N THR A 249 2.53 -13.75 11.83
CA THR A 249 2.75 -13.40 10.42
C THR A 249 1.92 -12.18 10.01
N GLU A 250 0.63 -12.17 10.37
CA GLU A 250 -0.27 -11.06 10.04
C GLU A 250 0.11 -9.78 10.79
N GLU A 251 0.43 -9.86 12.08
CA GLU A 251 0.84 -8.67 12.86
C GLU A 251 2.15 -8.07 12.34
N LEU A 252 3.13 -8.92 12.00
CA LEU A 252 4.38 -8.44 11.42
C LEU A 252 4.16 -7.80 10.03
N ALA A 253 3.32 -8.41 9.17
CA ALA A 253 2.99 -7.82 7.88
C ALA A 253 2.27 -6.46 8.04
N LEU A 254 1.33 -6.35 8.99
CA LEU A 254 0.65 -5.10 9.31
C LEU A 254 1.61 -4.04 9.85
N TYR A 255 2.58 -4.45 10.68
CA TYR A 255 3.58 -3.56 11.24
C TYR A 255 4.51 -3.02 10.15
N LEU A 256 5.05 -3.88 9.29
CA LEU A 256 5.87 -3.48 8.14
C LEU A 256 5.09 -2.55 7.19
N GLY A 257 3.79 -2.77 7.03
CA GLY A 257 2.89 -1.91 6.28
C GLY A 257 2.84 -0.46 6.78
N ARG A 258 3.14 -0.19 8.05
CA ARG A 258 3.26 1.18 8.60
C ARG A 258 4.39 1.99 7.96
N TYR A 259 5.37 1.29 7.39
CA TYR A 259 6.52 1.87 6.68
C TYR A 259 6.36 1.80 5.16
N GLY A 260 5.15 1.49 4.66
CA GLY A 260 4.87 1.38 3.23
C GLY A 260 5.35 0.07 2.60
N ILE A 261 5.87 -0.88 3.39
CA ILE A 261 6.24 -2.22 2.92
C ILE A 261 4.95 -3.02 2.76
N ARG A 262 4.54 -3.22 1.51
CA ARG A 262 3.34 -3.96 1.15
C ARG A 262 3.76 -5.23 0.41
N LEU A 263 3.16 -6.35 0.82
CA LEU A 263 3.50 -7.67 0.32
C LEU A 263 2.26 -8.28 -0.31
N ALA A 264 2.31 -8.62 -1.60
CA ALA A 264 1.22 -9.29 -2.28
C ALA A 264 1.09 -10.72 -1.77
N ARG A 265 -0.14 -11.21 -1.61
CA ARG A 265 -0.35 -12.63 -1.29
C ARG A 265 0.06 -13.45 -2.51
N ASP A 266 0.81 -14.51 -2.24
CA ASP A 266 1.15 -15.51 -3.24
C ASP A 266 -0.15 -16.16 -3.74
N ALA A 267 -0.26 -16.29 -5.05
CA ALA A 267 -1.43 -16.84 -5.73
C ALA A 267 -1.46 -18.38 -5.67
#